data_AF-A0AAD9K5V4-F1
#
_entry.id   AF-A0AAD9K5V4-F1
#
_cell.length_a   1.000
_cell.length_b   1.000
_cell.length_c   1.000
_cell.angle_alpha   90.00
_cell.angle_beta   90.00
_cell.angle_gamma   90.00
#
_symmetry.space_group_name_H-M   'P 1'
#
loop_
_entity.id
_entity.type
_entity.pdbx_description
1 polymer ?
#
loop_
_entity_poly.entity_id
_entity_poly.type
_entity_poly.pdbx_seq_one_letter_code
_entity_poly.pdbx_strand_id
1 'polypeptide(L)'
;MPRPVSDRVMTMMLPLSKDNFSTIISVYASTMTNPDKNKEAFYNQLASVLSGIPRTDKLLLIGDFNARIGRNNDNWPLVMGNHGIGRCNSSGELLLALCSEFELIVTNTMFKQKDQCKTTWVHLHSIH
;
A
#
# COMPACT_ATOMS: atom_id res chain seq x y z
N MET A 1 -19.11 -11.14 0.90
CA MET A 1 -19.37 -9.99 -0.01
C MET A 1 -18.51 -8.82 0.42
N PRO A 2 -17.94 -8.03 -0.51
CA PRO A 2 -17.16 -6.84 -0.18
C PRO A 2 -17.97 -5.85 0.64
N ARG A 3 -17.31 -5.16 1.59
CA ARG A 3 -17.88 -4.15 2.48
C ARG A 3 -17.22 -2.80 2.21
N PRO A 4 -17.97 -1.77 1.78
CA PRO A 4 -17.41 -0.43 1.62
C PRO A 4 -17.09 0.17 2.99
N VAL A 5 -15.94 0.83 3.11
CA VAL A 5 -15.57 1.64 4.29
C VAL A 5 -15.67 3.12 3.94
N SER A 6 -15.21 3.49 2.75
CA SER A 6 -15.35 4.83 2.16
C SER A 6 -15.30 4.72 0.63
N ASP A 7 -15.46 5.83 -0.09
CA ASP A 7 -15.32 5.90 -1.55
C ASP A 7 -13.95 5.40 -2.06
N ARG A 8 -12.98 5.26 -1.16
CA ARG A 8 -11.57 4.93 -1.46
C ARG A 8 -11.05 3.71 -0.75
N VAL A 9 -11.83 3.09 0.14
CA VAL A 9 -11.42 1.92 0.91
C VAL A 9 -12.56 0.92 0.94
N MET A 10 -12.27 -0.31 0.52
CA MET A 10 -13.19 -1.45 0.55
C MET A 10 -12.49 -2.64 1.18
N THR A 11 -13.21 -3.42 1.96
CA THR A 11 -12.69 -4.63 2.59
C THR A 11 -13.46 -5.86 2.12
N MET A 12 -12.80 -7.01 2.07
CA MET A 12 -13.44 -8.28 1.78
C MET A 12 -12.76 -9.36 2.62
N MET A 13 -13.55 -10.05 3.42
CA MET A 13 -13.09 -11.21 4.19
C MET A 13 -13.46 -12.48 3.44
N LEU A 14 -12.46 -13.33 3.20
CA LEU A 14 -12.58 -14.61 2.54
C LEU A 14 -12.27 -15.73 3.53
N PRO A 15 -13.19 -16.68 3.76
CA PRO A 15 -12.88 -17.86 4.55
C PRO A 15 -11.83 -18.72 3.82
N LEU A 16 -10.85 -19.20 4.57
CA LEU A 16 -9.85 -20.18 4.18
C LEU A 16 -10.14 -21.52 4.90
N SER A 17 -9.23 -22.48 4.79
CA SER A 17 -9.35 -23.75 5.52
C SER A 17 -9.11 -23.59 7.03
N LYS A 18 -9.77 -24.45 7.83
CA LYS A 18 -9.55 -24.57 9.29
C LYS A 18 -9.83 -23.26 10.05
N ASP A 19 -10.98 -22.63 9.80
CA ASP A 19 -11.43 -21.38 10.45
C ASP A 19 -10.43 -20.21 10.35
N ASN A 20 -9.55 -20.24 9.34
CA ASN A 20 -8.71 -19.09 9.00
C ASN A 20 -9.47 -18.19 8.02
N PHE A 21 -9.14 -16.90 8.04
CA PHE A 21 -9.67 -15.93 7.09
C PHE A 21 -8.52 -15.20 6.42
N SER A 22 -8.77 -14.74 5.19
CA SER A 22 -7.95 -13.73 4.54
C SER A 22 -8.77 -12.46 4.40
N THR A 23 -8.25 -11.37 4.92
CA THR A 23 -8.85 -10.05 4.74
C THR A 23 -8.11 -9.31 3.64
N ILE A 24 -8.83 -8.97 2.59
CA ILE A 24 -8.34 -8.16 1.48
C ILE A 24 -8.85 -6.74 1.69
N ILE A 25 -7.95 -5.77 1.67
CA ILE A 25 -8.29 -4.35 1.64
C ILE A 25 -7.91 -3.83 0.25
N SER A 26 -8.89 -3.30 -0.47
CA SER A 26 -8.70 -2.59 -1.72
C SER A 26 -8.75 -1.10 -1.48
N VAL A 27 -7.77 -0.37 -1.99
CA VAL A 27 -7.68 1.08 -1.81
C VAL A 27 -7.53 1.85 -3.12
N TYR A 28 -7.96 3.11 -3.09
CA TYR A 28 -7.63 4.10 -4.10
C TYR A 28 -7.30 5.43 -3.40
N ALA A 29 -6.01 5.68 -3.16
CA ALA A 29 -5.55 6.85 -2.40
C ALA A 29 -5.74 8.17 -3.18
N SER A 30 -5.73 9.30 -2.46
CA SER A 30 -5.74 10.63 -3.06
C SER A 30 -4.54 10.84 -3.99
N THR A 31 -4.74 11.58 -5.08
CA THR A 31 -3.66 11.99 -5.99
C THR A 31 -2.62 12.85 -5.27
N MET A 32 -1.39 12.86 -5.80
CA MET A 32 -0.25 13.61 -5.22
C MET A 32 -0.53 15.10 -4.97
N THR A 33 -1.41 15.72 -5.78
CA THR A 33 -1.75 17.14 -5.73
C THR A 33 -2.75 17.50 -4.63
N ASN A 34 -3.31 16.50 -3.92
CA ASN A 34 -4.18 16.78 -2.80
C ASN A 34 -3.41 17.41 -1.63
N PRO A 35 -4.06 18.27 -0.84
CA PRO A 35 -3.50 18.80 0.40
C PRO A 35 -3.04 17.68 1.34
N ASP A 36 -1.95 17.89 2.08
CA ASP A 36 -1.39 16.84 2.95
C ASP A 36 -2.37 16.40 4.04
N LYS A 37 -3.19 17.32 4.55
CA LYS A 37 -4.31 17.01 5.47
C LYS A 37 -5.25 15.92 4.92
N ASN A 38 -5.51 15.92 3.61
CA ASN A 38 -6.37 14.91 2.98
C ASN A 38 -5.65 13.56 2.82
N LYS A 39 -4.33 13.58 2.62
CA LYS A 39 -3.51 12.35 2.59
C LYS A 39 -3.46 11.73 3.99
N GLU A 40 -3.15 12.52 5.01
CA GLU A 40 -3.14 12.08 6.41
C GLU A 40 -4.49 11.50 6.83
N ALA A 41 -5.60 12.18 6.51
CA ALA A 41 -6.94 11.67 6.79
C ALA A 41 -7.20 10.30 6.15
N PHE A 42 -6.74 10.09 4.91
CA PHE A 42 -6.84 8.80 4.23
C PHE A 42 -6.00 7.71 4.94
N TYR A 43 -4.73 7.99 5.25
CA TYR A 43 -3.87 7.01 5.93
C TYR A 43 -4.33 6.71 7.36
N ASN A 44 -4.87 7.69 8.09
CA ASN A 44 -5.48 7.50 9.40
C ASN A 44 -6.73 6.62 9.33
N GLN A 45 -7.59 6.82 8.32
CA GLN A 45 -8.74 5.94 8.08
C GLN A 45 -8.27 4.51 7.78
N LEU A 46 -7.27 4.36 6.93
CA LEU A 46 -6.71 3.04 6.58
C LEU A 46 -6.10 2.35 7.80
N ALA A 47 -5.36 3.07 8.65
CA ALA A 47 -4.84 2.56 9.91
C ALA A 47 -5.96 2.08 10.85
N SER A 48 -7.07 2.83 10.94
CA SER A 48 -8.23 2.39 11.72
C SER A 48 -8.85 1.09 11.20
N VAL A 49 -8.87 0.88 9.87
CA VAL A 49 -9.35 -0.37 9.26
C VAL A 49 -8.39 -1.52 9.60
N LEU A 50 -7.09 -1.30 9.45
CA LEU A 50 -6.05 -2.30 9.73
C LEU A 50 -6.08 -2.76 11.19
N SER A 51 -6.23 -1.82 12.14
CA SER A 51 -6.35 -2.12 13.58
C SER A 51 -7.56 -2.98 13.94
N GLY A 52 -8.62 -2.95 13.11
CA GLY A 52 -9.81 -3.76 13.32
C GLY A 52 -9.70 -5.21 12.82
N ILE A 53 -8.61 -5.56 12.11
CA ILE A 53 -8.44 -6.89 11.52
C ILE A 53 -7.82 -7.83 12.54
N PRO A 54 -8.38 -9.03 12.75
CA PRO A 54 -7.78 -10.03 13.64
C PRO A 54 -6.35 -10.36 13.21
N ARG A 55 -5.39 -10.38 14.15
CA ARG A 55 -3.99 -10.73 13.86
C ARG A 55 -3.81 -12.16 13.31
N THR A 56 -4.80 -13.02 13.50
CA THR A 56 -4.84 -14.38 12.95
C THR A 56 -5.12 -14.42 11.45
N ASP A 57 -5.73 -13.36 10.91
CA ASP A 57 -6.11 -13.30 9.50
C ASP A 57 -4.89 -13.08 8.60
N LYS A 58 -4.95 -13.65 7.41
CA LYS A 58 -4.01 -13.30 6.34
C LYS A 58 -4.44 -12.00 5.69
N LEU A 59 -3.67 -10.94 5.91
CA LEU A 59 -3.95 -9.63 5.36
C LEU A 59 -3.31 -9.43 3.98
N LEU A 60 -4.10 -8.95 3.03
CA LEU A 60 -3.62 -8.46 1.75
C LEU A 60 -4.13 -7.03 1.53
N LEU A 61 -3.20 -6.07 1.51
CA LEU A 61 -3.48 -4.68 1.19
C LEU A 61 -3.09 -4.42 -0.28
N ILE A 62 -4.09 -4.14 -1.12
CA ILE A 62 -3.92 -3.90 -2.56
C ILE A 62 -4.56 -2.59 -2.99
N GLY A 63 -4.18 -2.13 -4.18
CA GLY A 63 -4.82 -0.99 -4.84
C GLY A 63 -3.82 0.02 -5.34
N ASP A 64 -4.31 1.22 -5.64
CA ASP A 64 -3.50 2.34 -6.06
C ASP A 64 -3.28 3.29 -4.90
N PHE A 65 -2.04 3.40 -4.44
CA PHE A 65 -1.66 4.27 -3.34
C PHE A 65 -1.25 5.68 -3.79
N ASN A 66 -1.19 5.94 -5.10
CA ASN A 66 -0.63 7.18 -5.65
C ASN A 66 0.73 7.54 -5.01
N ALA A 67 1.50 6.51 -4.65
CA ALA A 67 2.69 6.59 -3.84
C ALA A 67 3.90 6.05 -4.59
N ARG A 68 5.02 6.76 -4.48
CA ARG A 68 6.33 6.29 -4.92
C ARG A 68 7.16 6.12 -3.66
N ILE A 69 7.56 4.90 -3.34
CA ILE A 69 8.35 4.60 -2.14
C ILE A 69 9.87 4.68 -2.39
N GLY A 70 10.28 4.77 -3.66
CA GLY A 70 11.68 4.90 -4.03
C GLY A 70 12.45 3.58 -3.97
N ARG A 71 13.78 3.69 -3.95
CA ARG A 71 14.73 2.56 -3.88
C ARG A 71 15.50 2.46 -2.56
N ASN A 72 15.33 3.41 -1.64
CA ASN A 72 16.11 3.47 -0.41
C ASN A 72 15.50 2.56 0.66
N ASN A 73 15.95 1.30 0.69
CA ASN A 73 15.53 0.29 1.65
C ASN A 73 16.29 0.36 2.98
N ASP A 74 17.44 1.04 3.06
CA ASP A 74 18.26 1.13 4.28
C ASP A 74 17.47 1.71 5.48
N ASN A 75 16.55 2.63 5.19
CA ASN A 75 15.68 3.23 6.21
C ASN A 75 14.45 2.36 6.54
N TRP A 76 14.16 1.33 5.76
CA TRP A 76 12.95 0.50 5.85
C TRP A 76 13.22 -1.00 5.63
N PRO A 77 14.21 -1.61 6.30
CA PRO A 77 14.72 -2.94 5.95
C PRO A 77 13.71 -4.08 6.16
N LEU A 78 12.69 -3.87 7.01
CA LEU A 78 11.64 -4.86 7.28
C LEU A 78 10.40 -4.66 6.39
N VAL A 79 10.29 -3.53 5.70
CA VAL A 79 9.11 -3.15 4.92
C VAL A 79 9.40 -3.22 3.41
N MET A 80 10.61 -2.85 3.00
CA MET A 80 11.01 -2.76 1.60
C MET A 80 12.04 -3.84 1.24
N GLY A 81 11.86 -4.43 0.07
CA GLY A 81 12.87 -5.26 -0.58
C GLY A 81 13.87 -4.44 -1.41
N ASN A 82 14.84 -5.16 -2.00
CA ASN A 82 16.00 -4.57 -2.68
C ASN A 82 15.72 -4.06 -4.10
N HIS A 83 14.48 -4.11 -4.57
CA HIS A 83 14.13 -3.85 -5.97
C HIS A 83 13.22 -2.63 -6.19
N GLY A 84 13.11 -1.75 -5.19
CA GLY A 84 12.45 -0.44 -5.34
C GLY A 84 13.09 0.45 -6.42
N ILE A 85 12.32 1.41 -6.92
CA ILE A 85 12.74 2.31 -8.02
C ILE A 85 12.35 3.77 -7.75
N GLY A 86 13.11 4.68 -8.34
CA GLY A 86 12.84 6.12 -8.27
C GLY A 86 13.11 6.74 -6.89
N ARG A 87 12.51 7.90 -6.65
CA ARG A 87 12.57 8.64 -5.38
C ARG A 87 11.26 8.52 -4.62
N CYS A 88 11.37 8.46 -3.30
CA CYS A 88 10.20 8.50 -2.42
C CYS A 88 9.47 9.84 -2.57
N ASN A 89 8.14 9.84 -2.55
CA ASN A 89 7.32 11.05 -2.44
C ASN A 89 6.61 11.07 -1.07
N SER A 90 5.96 12.17 -0.70
CA SER A 90 5.29 12.29 0.61
C SER A 90 4.23 11.22 0.85
N SER A 91 3.47 10.82 -0.19
CA SER A 91 2.54 9.69 -0.09
C SER A 91 3.26 8.36 0.16
N GLY A 92 4.45 8.17 -0.41
CA GLY A 92 5.29 6.99 -0.19
C GLY A 92 5.84 6.92 1.23
N GLU A 93 6.23 8.05 1.82
CA GLU A 93 6.66 8.10 3.22
C GLU A 93 5.53 7.71 4.16
N LEU A 94 4.31 8.22 3.94
CA LEU A 94 3.12 7.83 4.71
C LEU A 94 2.80 6.33 4.56
N LEU A 95 2.92 5.79 3.35
CA LEU A 95 2.72 4.36 3.10
C LEU A 95 3.77 3.50 3.84
N LEU A 96 5.04 3.90 3.80
CA LEU A 96 6.11 3.16 4.48
C LEU A 96 5.96 3.19 6.00
N ALA A 97 5.58 4.35 6.56
CA ALA A 97 5.28 4.48 7.97
C ALA A 97 4.11 3.56 8.39
N LEU A 98 3.01 3.58 7.63
CA LEU A 98 1.88 2.68 7.86
C LEU A 98 2.29 1.21 7.77
N CYS A 99 3.03 0.82 6.73
CA CYS A 99 3.49 -0.54 6.58
C CYS A 99 4.41 -0.96 7.73
N SER A 100 5.28 -0.08 8.22
CA SER A 100 6.12 -0.36 9.38
C SER A 100 5.32 -0.53 10.67
N GLU A 101 4.27 0.27 10.87
CA GLU A 101 3.40 0.19 12.05
C GLU A 101 2.62 -1.13 12.11
N PHE A 102 2.16 -1.61 10.95
CA PHE A 102 1.34 -2.82 10.84
C PHE A 102 2.12 -4.06 10.37
N GLU A 103 3.45 -4.02 10.42
CA GLU A 103 4.34 -5.13 10.03
C GLU A 103 4.06 -5.67 8.61
N LEU A 104 3.76 -4.77 7.68
CA LEU A 104 3.46 -5.08 6.28
C LEU A 104 4.72 -4.93 5.41
N ILE A 105 4.82 -5.79 4.40
CA ILE A 105 5.90 -5.80 3.43
C ILE A 105 5.37 -5.34 2.07
N VAL A 106 6.09 -4.41 1.43
CA VAL A 106 5.76 -3.97 0.07
C VAL A 106 6.29 -4.96 -0.96
N THR A 107 5.44 -5.92 -1.33
CA THR A 107 5.77 -7.07 -2.19
C THR A 107 6.35 -6.68 -3.56
N ASN A 108 5.93 -5.55 -4.14
CA ASN A 108 6.45 -5.06 -5.43
C ASN A 108 7.96 -4.80 -5.43
N THR A 109 8.57 -4.63 -4.24
CA THR A 109 10.01 -4.40 -4.09
C THR A 109 10.81 -5.65 -3.74
N MET A 110 10.14 -6.78 -3.51
CA MET A 110 10.77 -8.03 -3.07
C MET A 110 11.38 -8.84 -4.21
N PHE A 111 10.83 -8.70 -5.42
CA PHE A 111 11.24 -9.51 -6.57
C PHE A 111 11.94 -8.68 -7.64
N LYS A 112 13.02 -9.24 -8.19
CA LYS A 112 13.72 -8.62 -9.32
C LYS A 112 12.84 -8.70 -10.56
N GLN A 113 12.45 -7.54 -11.07
CA GLN A 113 11.70 -7.40 -12.32
C GLN A 113 12.41 -6.42 -13.26
N LYS A 114 12.01 -6.41 -14.54
CA LYS A 114 12.41 -5.34 -15.46
C LYS A 114 11.79 -4.02 -14.99
N ASP A 115 12.48 -2.90 -15.12
CA ASP A 115 12.00 -1.62 -14.57
C ASP A 115 10.64 -1.19 -15.15
N GLN A 116 10.40 -1.47 -16.44
CA GLN A 116 9.11 -1.27 -17.10
C GLN A 116 7.94 -2.06 -16.47
N CYS A 117 8.22 -3.10 -15.68
CA CYS A 117 7.23 -3.91 -14.98
C CYS A 117 7.07 -3.52 -13.51
N LYS A 118 7.94 -2.65 -12.96
CA LYS A 118 7.91 -2.19 -11.57
C LYS A 118 7.04 -0.96 -11.36
N THR A 119 6.84 -0.17 -12.42
CA THR A 119 5.91 0.95 -12.42
C THR A 119 4.53 0.48 -12.87
N THR A 120 3.50 0.76 -12.07
CA THR A 120 2.11 0.52 -12.43
C THR A 120 1.51 1.64 -13.30
N TRP A 121 2.20 2.79 -13.37
CA TRP A 121 1.77 3.95 -14.15
C TRP A 121 2.96 4.77 -14.65
N VAL A 122 2.86 5.28 -15.88
CA VAL A 122 3.83 6.18 -16.51
C VAL A 122 3.11 7.40 -17.08
N HIS A 123 3.66 8.60 -16.87
CA HIS A 123 3.12 9.80 -17.50
C HIS A 123 3.42 9.73 -19.01
N LEU A 124 2.39 9.86 -19.85
CA LEU A 124 2.53 9.85 -21.32
C LEU A 124 3.53 10.89 -21.86
N HIS A 125 3.79 11.97 -21.11
CA HIS A 125 4.72 13.04 -21.49
C HIS A 125 6.16 12.84 -20.99
N SER A 126 6.48 11.74 -20.32
CA SER A 126 7.85 11.44 -19.87
C SER A 126 8.63 10.55 -20.84
N ILE A 127 8.17 10.41 -22.09
CA ILE A 127 8.78 9.61 -23.17
C ILE A 127 9.41 10.52 -24.25
N HIS A 128 9.84 11.72 -23.90
CA HIS A 128 10.62 12.62 -24.76
C HIS A 128 11.92 13.03 -24.06
#